data_AF-A0A944UF91-F1
#
_entry.id   AF-A0A944UF91-F1
#
_cell.length_a   1.000
_cell.length_b   1.000
_cell.length_c   1.000
_cell.angle_alpha   90.00
_cell.angle_beta   90.00
_cell.angle_gamma   90.00
#
_symmetry.space_group_name_H-M   'P 1'
#
loop_
_entity.id
_entity.type
_entity.pdbx_description
1 polymer ?
#
loop_
_entity_poly.entity_id
_entity_poly.type
_entity_poly.pdbx_seq_one_letter_code
_entity_poly.pdbx_strand_id
1 'polypeptide(L)'
;MRTVILYIFFFCLFQKIQAEEPWQVTVKAWNAIGKKDSDSVEKLANYANRVWGELARKTNKQITKLPSGKDANKYSTLNELATITYLKGEALFKKGDRDGALAAYYMLIADFNYGQCRDKAGWWWQPASAARDRIAELSPATQTEISIDTDPLPENLSLPGKKGICFTLRKSGQRGSSEENLPKIKATQSYWNYSWGMELVDQQPKKMEFIPMTWGAWGMDGFLQSINKHIVPQIKSGTTKRVLGFNEPDKKEQANMPYKEALKYWPVLEKLNIPLCSPACANPLSDVDESTQGVRGTWMRDFMREADKRNYRIDYIGGHWYGSTSPRAFKERMVQVYKVYGRRPLLISEFAVADWGAKNVDQNSHSPKEVLKFMKNVLPWIEKQNWIAGYSWFSFGIHEAVGTSSALFDKSGKLTTLGKFYSSVTNENPLGNQLIK
;
A
#
# COMPACT_ATOMS: atom_id res chain seq x y z
N MET A 1 29.58 -28.12 84.24
CA MET A 1 29.97 -26.90 83.51
C MET A 1 29.45 -27.03 82.09
N ARG A 2 28.60 -26.08 81.66
CA ARG A 2 27.91 -26.06 80.37
C ARG A 2 28.84 -25.55 79.27
N THR A 3 28.97 -26.30 78.19
CA THR A 3 29.54 -25.83 76.92
C THR A 3 28.38 -25.40 76.02
N VAL A 4 28.33 -24.13 75.65
CA VAL A 4 27.36 -23.59 74.69
C VAL A 4 28.09 -23.41 73.36
N ILE A 5 27.68 -24.14 72.33
CA ILE A 5 28.13 -23.96 70.95
C ILE A 5 27.05 -23.18 70.21
N LEU A 6 27.44 -22.01 69.70
CA LEU A 6 26.62 -21.07 68.96
C LEU A 6 26.59 -21.49 67.47
N TYR A 7 25.43 -21.86 66.94
CA TYR A 7 25.26 -22.07 65.49
C TYR A 7 24.70 -20.79 64.86
N ILE A 8 25.52 -20.13 64.03
CA ILE A 8 25.11 -19.00 63.19
C ILE A 8 24.58 -19.58 61.87
N PHE A 9 23.26 -19.47 61.64
CA PHE A 9 22.66 -19.76 60.34
C PHE A 9 22.79 -18.53 59.42
N PHE A 10 23.58 -18.65 58.36
CA PHE A 10 23.63 -17.68 57.27
C PHE A 10 22.44 -17.93 56.33
N PHE A 11 21.43 -17.06 56.36
CA PHE A 11 20.37 -17.02 55.34
C PHE A 11 20.86 -16.20 54.14
N CYS A 12 21.33 -16.86 53.08
CA CYS A 12 21.55 -16.22 51.79
C CYS A 12 20.20 -16.06 51.05
N LEU A 13 19.66 -14.83 51.03
CA LEU A 13 18.60 -14.43 50.12
C LEU A 13 19.16 -14.32 48.70
N PHE A 14 18.91 -15.33 47.87
CA PHE A 14 19.10 -15.20 46.41
C PHE A 14 17.98 -14.33 45.83
N GLN A 15 18.24 -13.04 45.64
CA GLN A 15 17.44 -12.24 44.70
C GLN A 15 17.74 -12.74 43.27
N LYS A 16 16.76 -13.34 42.61
CA LYS A 16 16.81 -13.58 41.16
C LYS A 16 16.87 -12.22 40.45
N ILE A 17 18.04 -11.81 40.00
CA ILE A 17 18.16 -10.72 39.03
C ILE A 17 17.53 -11.23 37.74
N GLN A 18 16.34 -10.75 37.40
CA GLN A 18 15.70 -11.07 36.14
C GLN A 18 16.52 -10.41 35.02
N ALA A 19 17.04 -11.22 34.09
CA ALA A 19 17.75 -10.71 32.92
C ALA A 19 16.81 -9.80 32.12
N GLU A 20 17.30 -8.64 31.68
CA GLU A 20 16.55 -7.73 30.83
C GLU A 20 16.17 -8.44 29.52
N GLU A 21 14.97 -8.23 29.02
CA GLU A 21 14.47 -8.81 27.77
C GLU A 21 14.65 -7.82 26.59
N PRO A 22 14.78 -8.30 25.34
CA PRO A 22 15.01 -7.44 24.18
C PRO A 22 13.97 -6.31 24.03
N TRP A 23 12.69 -6.60 24.29
CA TRP A 23 11.61 -5.63 24.15
C TRP A 23 11.74 -4.46 25.14
N GLN A 24 12.32 -4.69 26.33
CA GLN A 24 12.54 -3.64 27.33
C GLN A 24 13.57 -2.63 26.82
N VAL A 25 14.60 -3.12 26.12
CA VAL A 25 15.63 -2.29 25.50
C VAL A 25 15.06 -1.50 24.32
N THR A 26 14.22 -2.12 23.49
CA THR A 26 13.54 -1.42 22.38
C THR A 26 12.62 -0.32 22.88
N VAL A 27 11.85 -0.55 23.96
CA VAL A 27 11.03 0.49 24.60
C VAL A 27 11.88 1.67 25.07
N LYS A 28 13.04 1.40 25.69
CA LYS A 28 13.99 2.46 26.07
C LYS A 28 14.50 3.24 24.85
N ALA A 29 14.78 2.55 23.74
CA ALA A 29 15.23 3.19 22.50
C ALA A 29 14.13 4.08 21.88
N TRP A 30 12.88 3.64 21.87
CA TRP A 30 11.75 4.49 21.45
C TRP A 30 11.61 5.75 22.30
N ASN A 31 11.73 5.61 23.62
CA ASN A 31 11.69 6.76 24.54
C ASN A 31 12.85 7.73 24.28
N ALA A 32 14.05 7.22 24.00
CA ALA A 32 15.22 8.02 23.66
C ALA A 32 15.04 8.77 22.32
N ILE A 33 14.50 8.11 21.29
CA ILE A 33 14.10 8.76 20.02
C ILE A 33 13.14 9.92 20.27
N GLY A 34 12.11 9.72 21.11
CA GLY A 34 11.15 10.77 21.46
C GLY A 34 11.79 11.98 22.16
N LYS A 35 12.86 11.74 22.92
CA LYS A 35 13.67 12.78 23.58
C LYS A 35 14.79 13.35 22.70
N LYS A 36 14.92 12.89 21.45
CA LYS A 36 16.02 13.23 20.52
C LYS A 36 17.41 12.85 21.04
N ASP A 37 17.49 11.87 21.94
CA ASP A 37 18.74 11.37 22.52
C ASP A 37 19.32 10.27 21.63
N SER A 38 20.05 10.69 20.59
CA SER A 38 20.59 9.78 19.57
C SER A 38 21.68 8.86 20.13
N ASP A 39 22.47 9.31 21.10
CA ASP A 39 23.54 8.54 21.71
C ASP A 39 23.01 7.39 22.56
N SER A 40 21.93 7.63 23.31
CA SER A 40 21.27 6.55 24.06
C SER A 40 20.67 5.51 23.13
N VAL A 41 20.05 5.91 22.01
CA VAL A 41 19.52 4.96 21.01
C VAL A 41 20.64 4.08 20.46
N GLU A 42 21.76 4.69 20.08
CA GLU A 42 22.92 3.95 19.57
C GLU A 42 23.48 2.96 20.60
N LYS A 43 23.67 3.39 21.85
CA LYS A 43 24.15 2.54 22.94
C LYS A 43 23.22 1.35 23.18
N LEU A 44 21.91 1.61 23.23
CA LEU A 44 20.89 0.57 23.44
C LEU A 44 20.86 -0.43 22.27
N ALA A 45 20.94 0.05 21.02
CA ALA A 45 20.99 -0.81 19.85
C ALA A 45 22.26 -1.68 19.81
N ASN A 46 23.42 -1.10 20.13
CA ASN A 46 24.68 -1.83 20.21
C ASN A 46 24.65 -2.89 21.32
N TYR A 47 24.07 -2.54 22.48
CA TYR A 47 23.84 -3.49 23.57
C TYR A 47 22.93 -4.64 23.14
N ALA A 48 21.77 -4.33 22.52
CA ALA A 48 20.84 -5.35 22.05
C ALA A 48 21.48 -6.30 21.03
N ASN A 49 22.23 -5.77 20.05
CA ASN A 49 22.94 -6.59 19.06
C ASN A 49 24.02 -7.47 19.70
N ARG A 50 24.71 -6.98 20.75
CA ARG A 50 25.71 -7.77 21.48
C ARG A 50 25.09 -8.93 22.25
N VAL A 51 23.93 -8.71 22.89
CA VAL A 51 23.31 -9.73 23.75
C VAL A 51 22.48 -10.74 22.94
N TRP A 52 21.71 -10.27 21.96
CA TRP A 52 20.73 -11.10 21.24
C TRP A 52 20.92 -11.17 19.73
N GLY A 53 21.88 -10.44 19.17
CA GLY A 53 22.06 -10.35 17.72
C GLY A 53 22.37 -11.69 17.05
N GLU A 54 23.12 -12.58 17.71
CA GLU A 54 23.43 -13.90 17.14
C GLU A 54 22.17 -14.76 17.01
N LEU A 55 21.34 -14.80 18.05
CA LEU A 55 20.07 -15.51 18.02
C LEU A 55 19.15 -14.94 16.93
N ALA A 56 19.03 -13.62 16.84
CA ALA A 56 18.22 -12.97 15.81
C ALA A 56 18.73 -13.30 14.38
N ARG A 57 20.04 -13.25 14.13
CA ARG A 57 20.65 -13.64 12.84
C ARG A 57 20.37 -15.10 12.49
N LYS A 58 20.50 -16.01 13.46
CA LYS A 58 20.22 -17.44 13.26
C LYS A 58 18.75 -17.66 12.88
N THR A 59 17.84 -17.01 13.60
CA THR A 59 16.40 -17.06 13.31
C THR A 59 16.09 -16.50 11.92
N ASN A 60 16.67 -15.36 11.54
CA ASN A 60 16.47 -14.75 10.22
C ASN A 60 16.90 -15.69 9.07
N LYS A 61 18.01 -16.41 9.22
CA LYS A 61 18.51 -17.37 8.20
C LYS A 61 17.65 -18.61 8.03
N GLN A 62 16.80 -18.94 9.02
CA GLN A 62 15.94 -20.12 8.99
C GLN A 62 14.60 -19.89 8.27
N ILE A 63 14.27 -18.64 7.96
CA ILE A 63 13.03 -18.28 7.28
C ILE A 63 13.32 -17.60 5.94
N THR A 64 12.46 -17.84 4.96
CA THR A 64 12.61 -17.31 3.59
C THR A 64 11.51 -16.34 3.21
N LYS A 65 10.50 -16.18 4.07
CA LYS A 65 9.38 -15.25 3.92
C LYS A 65 9.00 -14.70 5.29
N LEU A 66 8.34 -13.55 5.28
CA LEU A 66 7.81 -12.94 6.50
C LEU A 66 6.81 -13.88 7.19
N PRO A 67 6.91 -14.03 8.52
CA PRO A 67 5.90 -14.71 9.31
C PRO A 67 4.52 -14.09 9.13
N SER A 68 3.47 -14.92 9.24
CA SER A 68 2.10 -14.39 9.28
C SER A 68 1.91 -13.54 10.54
N GLY A 69 0.99 -12.57 10.53
CA GLY A 69 0.72 -11.77 11.74
C GLY A 69 0.28 -12.58 12.97
N LYS A 70 -0.18 -13.83 12.79
CA LYS A 70 -0.48 -14.77 13.89
C LYS A 70 0.80 -15.42 14.46
N ASP A 71 1.80 -15.61 13.61
CA ASP A 71 3.07 -16.25 13.96
C ASP A 71 4.17 -15.25 14.32
N ALA A 72 4.01 -13.97 13.99
CA ALA A 72 5.00 -12.92 14.20
C ALA A 72 5.54 -12.87 15.64
N ASN A 73 4.68 -13.10 16.65
CA ASN A 73 5.09 -13.14 18.06
C ASN A 73 6.08 -14.26 18.39
N LYS A 74 6.14 -15.34 17.59
CA LYS A 74 7.11 -16.44 17.75
C LYS A 74 8.54 -16.01 17.41
N TYR A 75 8.70 -14.86 16.75
CA TYR A 75 9.97 -14.31 16.28
C TYR A 75 10.34 -13.04 17.06
N SER A 76 9.91 -12.91 18.32
CA SER A 76 10.04 -11.69 19.13
C SER A 76 11.46 -11.13 19.15
N THR A 77 12.49 -11.94 19.41
CA THR A 77 13.88 -11.44 19.42
C THR A 77 14.32 -10.87 18.07
N LEU A 78 13.96 -11.52 16.95
CA LEU A 78 14.24 -11.01 15.61
C LEU A 78 13.51 -9.69 15.35
N ASN A 79 12.24 -9.61 15.76
CA ASN A 79 11.41 -8.42 15.64
C ASN A 79 11.99 -7.22 16.40
N GLU A 80 12.42 -7.43 17.64
CA GLU A 80 13.04 -6.38 18.47
C GLU A 80 14.36 -5.91 17.87
N LEU A 81 15.22 -6.83 17.40
CA LEU A 81 16.50 -6.50 16.80
C LEU A 81 16.35 -5.76 15.47
N ALA A 82 15.39 -6.16 14.65
CA ALA A 82 15.06 -5.43 13.42
C ALA A 82 14.60 -3.99 13.73
N THR A 83 13.72 -3.84 14.73
CA THR A 83 13.17 -2.54 15.14
C THR A 83 14.26 -1.62 15.69
N ILE A 84 15.02 -2.07 16.69
CA ILE A 84 16.04 -1.22 17.33
C ILE A 84 17.20 -0.88 16.39
N THR A 85 17.52 -1.76 15.43
CA THR A 85 18.52 -1.46 14.40
C THR A 85 18.04 -0.36 13.46
N TYR A 86 16.76 -0.36 13.08
CA TYR A 86 16.18 0.75 12.33
C TYR A 86 16.24 2.07 13.12
N LEU A 87 15.89 2.04 14.42
CA LEU A 87 15.98 3.22 15.28
C LEU A 87 17.40 3.77 15.39
N LYS A 88 18.41 2.89 15.45
CA LYS A 88 19.82 3.29 15.38
C LYS A 88 20.09 4.06 14.10
N GLY A 89 19.69 3.55 12.94
CA GLY A 89 19.85 4.25 11.66
C GLY A 89 19.21 5.64 11.66
N GLU A 90 17.97 5.75 12.14
CA GLU A 90 17.27 7.03 12.26
C GLU A 90 17.95 8.02 13.20
N ALA A 91 18.44 7.54 14.36
CA ALA A 91 19.18 8.36 15.32
C ALA A 91 20.50 8.88 14.73
N LEU A 92 21.29 7.98 14.11
CA LEU A 92 22.55 8.31 13.46
C LEU A 92 22.34 9.34 12.34
N PHE A 93 21.31 9.15 11.52
CA PHE A 93 20.98 10.10 10.46
C PHE A 93 20.62 11.48 11.04
N LYS A 94 19.79 11.53 12.08
CA LYS A 94 19.37 12.80 12.72
C LYS A 94 20.52 13.56 13.38
N LYS A 95 21.56 12.88 13.86
CA LYS A 95 22.77 13.53 14.41
C LYS A 95 23.82 13.89 13.34
N GLY A 96 23.53 13.64 12.06
CA GLY A 96 24.42 13.96 10.93
C GLY A 96 25.42 12.86 10.55
N ASP A 97 25.38 11.71 11.23
CA ASP A 97 26.22 10.55 10.91
C ASP A 97 25.58 9.70 9.81
N ARG A 98 25.78 10.13 8.56
CA ARG A 98 25.21 9.48 7.37
C ARG A 98 25.78 8.07 7.16
N ASP A 99 27.07 7.87 7.33
CA ASP A 99 27.74 6.59 7.08
C ASP A 99 27.34 5.56 8.13
N GLY A 100 27.28 5.97 9.40
CA GLY A 100 26.76 5.14 10.48
C GLY A 100 25.29 4.76 10.25
N ALA A 101 24.47 5.70 9.79
CA ALA A 101 23.08 5.42 9.45
C ALA A 101 22.96 4.37 8.33
N LEU A 102 23.68 4.56 7.23
CA LEU A 102 23.75 3.61 6.12
C LEU A 102 24.21 2.22 6.60
N ALA A 103 25.27 2.16 7.41
CA ALA A 103 25.76 0.89 7.97
C ALA A 103 24.68 0.17 8.81
N ALA A 104 23.92 0.90 9.64
CA ALA A 104 22.82 0.34 10.40
C ALA A 104 21.68 -0.18 9.50
N TYR A 105 21.31 0.56 8.45
CA TYR A 105 20.28 0.12 7.50
C TYR A 105 20.73 -1.11 6.68
N TYR A 106 21.98 -1.17 6.23
CA TYR A 106 22.51 -2.34 5.53
C TYR A 106 22.58 -3.57 6.46
N MET A 107 23.02 -3.39 7.71
CA MET A 107 23.00 -4.44 8.72
C MET A 107 21.58 -4.96 8.95
N LEU A 108 20.58 -4.08 9.06
CA LEU A 108 19.18 -4.48 9.20
C LEU A 108 18.73 -5.41 8.06
N ILE A 109 19.05 -5.04 6.82
CA ILE A 109 18.66 -5.82 5.64
C ILE A 109 19.40 -7.16 5.59
N ALA A 110 20.68 -7.19 5.95
CA ALA A 110 21.49 -8.42 5.89
C ALA A 110 21.12 -9.40 7.02
N ASP A 111 20.98 -8.89 8.24
CA ASP A 111 20.95 -9.72 9.44
C ASP A 111 19.54 -9.95 9.99
N PHE A 112 18.62 -9.01 9.78
CA PHE A 112 17.28 -9.02 10.39
C PHE A 112 16.15 -8.73 9.39
N ASN A 113 16.35 -9.08 8.13
CA ASN A 113 15.45 -8.81 7.00
C ASN A 113 13.97 -9.14 7.25
N TYR A 114 13.70 -10.22 7.98
CA TYR A 114 12.35 -10.76 8.18
C TYR A 114 11.73 -10.35 9.53
N GLY A 115 12.38 -9.46 10.28
CA GLY A 115 11.80 -8.93 11.52
C GLY A 115 10.65 -7.97 11.23
N GLN A 116 9.70 -7.91 12.18
CA GLN A 116 8.49 -7.10 12.08
C GLN A 116 8.24 -6.34 13.38
N CYS A 117 7.83 -5.07 13.30
CA CYS A 117 7.44 -4.26 14.45
C CYS A 117 5.92 -4.16 14.50
N ARG A 118 5.31 -4.46 15.65
CA ARG A 118 3.90 -4.21 15.85
C ARG A 118 3.67 -2.72 16.01
N ASP A 119 2.84 -2.12 15.18
CA ASP A 119 2.47 -0.72 15.29
C ASP A 119 1.27 -0.52 16.24
N LYS A 120 0.91 0.74 16.49
CA LYS A 120 -0.23 1.11 17.33
C LYS A 120 -1.59 0.73 16.73
N ALA A 121 -1.63 0.52 15.42
CA ALA A 121 -2.81 0.14 14.65
C ALA A 121 -3.05 -1.39 14.66
N GLY A 122 -2.11 -2.17 15.19
CA GLY A 122 -2.17 -3.62 15.25
C GLY A 122 -1.62 -4.31 14.01
N TRP A 123 -0.95 -3.56 13.12
CA TRP A 123 -0.24 -4.09 11.96
C TRP A 123 1.21 -4.42 12.30
N TRP A 124 1.83 -5.18 11.40
CA TRP A 124 3.23 -5.56 11.49
C TRP A 124 4.01 -4.84 10.40
N TRP A 125 4.52 -3.65 10.72
CA TRP A 125 5.46 -2.91 9.86
C TRP A 125 6.77 -3.71 9.73
N GLN A 126 7.38 -3.71 8.55
CA GLN A 126 8.69 -4.31 8.25
C GLN A 126 9.85 -3.29 8.33
N PRO A 127 10.70 -3.28 9.38
CA PRO A 127 11.83 -2.34 9.51
C PRO A 127 12.82 -2.40 8.34
N ALA A 128 13.07 -3.57 7.77
CA ALA A 128 13.96 -3.73 6.61
C ALA A 128 13.43 -3.05 5.35
N SER A 129 12.11 -2.98 5.17
CA SER A 129 11.50 -2.23 4.06
C SER A 129 11.78 -0.73 4.21
N ALA A 130 11.51 -0.18 5.40
CA ALA A 130 11.79 1.21 5.71
C ALA A 130 13.29 1.55 5.56
N ALA A 131 14.20 0.68 6.01
CA ALA A 131 15.64 0.87 5.82
C ALA A 131 16.06 0.94 4.35
N ARG A 132 15.43 0.15 3.46
CA ARG A 132 15.71 0.24 2.02
C ARG A 132 15.27 1.58 1.43
N ASP A 133 14.16 2.15 1.90
CA ASP A 133 13.74 3.51 1.51
C ASP A 133 14.77 4.54 1.99
N ARG A 134 15.23 4.42 3.25
CA ARG A 134 16.29 5.30 3.78
C ARG A 134 17.57 5.18 2.96
N ILE A 135 18.01 3.98 2.60
CA ILE A 135 19.17 3.79 1.72
C ILE A 135 18.93 4.41 0.34
N ALA A 136 17.72 4.30 -0.22
CA ALA A 136 17.41 4.89 -1.53
C ALA A 136 17.56 6.41 -1.51
N GLU A 137 17.18 7.03 -0.40
CA GLU A 137 17.34 8.47 -0.18
C GLU A 137 18.79 8.87 0.09
N LEU A 138 19.52 8.08 0.87
CA LEU A 138 20.87 8.39 1.34
C LEU A 138 21.97 7.86 0.42
N SER A 139 21.67 7.04 -0.57
CA SER A 139 22.65 6.51 -1.53
C SER A 139 21.98 6.13 -2.86
N PRO A 140 21.39 7.12 -3.57
CA PRO A 140 20.62 6.86 -4.79
C PRO A 140 21.46 6.18 -5.89
N ALA A 141 22.78 6.46 -5.96
CA ALA A 141 23.68 5.86 -6.95
C ALA A 141 23.89 4.35 -6.80
N THR A 142 23.59 3.78 -5.62
CA THR A 142 23.83 2.36 -5.31
C THR A 142 22.59 1.48 -5.49
N GLN A 143 21.44 2.04 -5.87
CA GLN A 143 20.22 1.25 -6.05
C GLN A 143 19.91 1.00 -7.52
N THR A 144 19.69 -0.27 -7.86
CA THR A 144 19.01 -0.64 -9.10
C THR A 144 17.57 -0.14 -9.03
N GLU A 145 17.13 0.65 -10.02
CA GLU A 145 15.73 1.05 -10.13
C GLU A 145 14.86 -0.20 -10.21
N ILE A 146 13.78 -0.26 -9.42
CA ILE A 146 12.82 -1.38 -9.47
C ILE A 146 12.02 -1.21 -10.76
N SER A 147 12.52 -1.72 -11.88
CA SER A 147 11.81 -1.69 -13.15
C SER A 147 11.78 -3.08 -13.77
N ILE A 148 10.80 -3.28 -14.64
CA ILE A 148 10.75 -4.42 -15.54
C ILE A 148 10.74 -3.82 -16.92
N ASP A 149 11.75 -4.16 -17.71
CA ASP A 149 11.80 -3.76 -19.10
C ASP A 149 10.73 -4.53 -19.88
N THR A 150 9.85 -3.78 -20.55
CA THR A 150 8.76 -4.31 -21.36
C THR A 150 8.51 -3.36 -22.53
N ASP A 151 8.08 -3.91 -23.66
CA ASP A 151 7.60 -3.10 -24.77
C ASP A 151 6.42 -2.19 -24.35
N PRO A 152 6.22 -1.05 -25.02
CA PRO A 152 5.02 -0.23 -24.83
C PRO A 152 3.74 -1.06 -25.00
N LEU A 153 2.68 -0.67 -24.29
CA LEU A 153 1.39 -1.35 -24.41
C LEU A 153 0.84 -1.23 -25.84
N PRO A 154 0.16 -2.27 -26.33
CA PRO A 154 -0.66 -2.15 -27.53
C PRO A 154 -1.62 -0.96 -27.45
N GLU A 155 -1.94 -0.34 -28.59
CA GLU A 155 -2.77 0.86 -28.65
C GLU A 155 -4.15 0.66 -28.01
N ASN A 156 -4.78 -0.50 -28.25
CA ASN A 156 -6.07 -0.85 -27.64
C ASN A 156 -6.01 -1.03 -26.12
N LEU A 157 -4.81 -1.23 -25.55
CA LEU A 157 -4.60 -1.31 -24.10
C LEU A 157 -4.06 -0.01 -23.49
N SER A 158 -3.66 0.95 -24.32
CA SER A 158 -3.12 2.23 -23.89
C SER A 158 -4.24 3.19 -23.47
N LEU A 159 -4.03 3.94 -22.39
CA LEU A 159 -4.88 5.06 -22.01
C LEU A 159 -4.34 6.36 -22.63
N PRO A 160 -5.17 7.41 -22.79
CA PRO A 160 -4.68 8.72 -23.28
C PRO A 160 -3.53 9.30 -22.44
N GLY A 161 -3.48 8.93 -21.17
CA GLY A 161 -2.37 9.11 -20.23
C GLY A 161 -2.62 8.22 -19.01
N LYS A 162 -1.57 7.89 -18.26
CA LYS A 162 -1.68 6.92 -17.16
C LYS A 162 -2.44 7.48 -15.96
N LYS A 163 -2.33 8.78 -15.68
CA LYS A 163 -3.00 9.45 -14.56
C LYS A 163 -4.51 9.51 -14.73
N GLY A 164 -5.23 8.82 -13.85
CA GLY A 164 -6.68 8.84 -13.71
C GLY A 164 -7.15 9.42 -12.38
N ILE A 165 -8.47 9.42 -12.15
CA ILE A 165 -9.04 9.79 -10.85
C ILE A 165 -10.38 9.11 -10.60
N CYS A 166 -10.69 8.81 -9.34
CA CYS A 166 -11.93 8.16 -8.92
C CYS A 166 -12.76 9.06 -8.00
N PHE A 167 -13.97 9.39 -8.40
CA PHE A 167 -14.95 10.09 -7.57
C PHE A 167 -16.35 9.60 -7.90
N THR A 168 -17.22 9.48 -6.89
CA THR A 168 -18.62 9.17 -7.14
C THR A 168 -19.25 10.31 -7.95
N LEU A 169 -20.16 9.96 -8.85
CA LEU A 169 -20.92 10.92 -9.66
C LEU A 169 -22.42 10.68 -9.46
N ARG A 170 -22.85 10.84 -8.22
CA ARG A 170 -24.26 10.62 -7.84
C ARG A 170 -25.17 11.71 -8.39
N LYS A 171 -26.48 11.52 -8.23
CA LYS A 171 -27.49 12.51 -8.60
C LYS A 171 -27.31 13.81 -7.80
N SER A 172 -27.78 14.91 -8.38
CA SER A 172 -27.83 16.23 -7.72
C SER A 172 -28.47 16.15 -6.33
N GLY A 173 -27.96 16.95 -5.39
CA GLY A 173 -28.39 16.96 -3.99
C GLY A 173 -27.87 15.82 -3.10
N GLN A 174 -27.19 14.81 -3.65
CA GLN A 174 -26.58 13.73 -2.86
C GLN A 174 -25.10 14.01 -2.57
N ARG A 175 -24.59 13.56 -1.41
CA ARG A 175 -23.15 13.59 -1.12
C ARG A 175 -22.39 12.82 -2.19
N GLY A 176 -21.39 13.46 -2.80
CA GLY A 176 -20.63 12.89 -3.90
C GLY A 176 -21.39 12.93 -5.23
N SER A 177 -22.21 13.95 -5.43
CA SER A 177 -22.90 14.22 -6.70
C SER A 177 -21.93 14.62 -7.81
N SER A 178 -22.40 14.56 -9.05
CA SER A 178 -21.65 15.09 -10.20
C SER A 178 -21.36 16.59 -10.06
N GLU A 179 -22.31 17.38 -9.54
CA GLU A 179 -22.11 18.82 -9.27
C GLU A 179 -20.97 19.07 -8.27
N GLU A 180 -20.87 18.24 -7.23
CA GLU A 180 -19.82 18.36 -6.22
C GLU A 180 -18.44 17.90 -6.75
N ASN A 181 -18.40 16.79 -7.48
CA ASN A 181 -17.14 16.11 -7.79
C ASN A 181 -16.58 16.39 -9.19
N LEU A 182 -17.38 16.82 -10.17
CA LEU A 182 -16.86 17.17 -11.49
C LEU A 182 -15.84 18.33 -11.45
N PRO A 183 -16.02 19.40 -10.65
CA PRO A 183 -14.99 20.42 -10.48
C PRO A 183 -13.68 19.84 -9.93
N LYS A 184 -13.76 18.91 -8.96
CA LYS A 184 -12.59 18.22 -8.39
C LYS A 184 -11.88 17.37 -9.45
N ILE A 185 -12.63 16.56 -10.20
CA ILE A 185 -12.09 15.75 -11.30
C ILE A 185 -11.33 16.63 -12.30
N LYS A 186 -11.94 17.75 -12.75
CA LYS A 186 -11.29 18.71 -13.66
C LYS A 186 -10.00 19.28 -13.09
N ALA A 187 -9.99 19.64 -11.79
CA ALA A 187 -8.82 20.20 -11.12
C ALA A 187 -7.62 19.24 -11.07
N THR A 188 -7.85 17.92 -11.12
CA THR A 188 -6.76 16.93 -11.14
C THR A 188 -6.03 16.81 -12.48
N GLN A 189 -6.57 17.38 -13.57
CA GLN A 189 -6.03 17.23 -14.93
C GLN A 189 -5.76 15.77 -15.31
N SER A 190 -6.67 14.87 -14.94
CA SER A 190 -6.57 13.44 -15.25
C SER A 190 -7.04 13.13 -16.66
N TYR A 191 -6.51 12.04 -17.22
CA TYR A 191 -6.80 11.59 -18.59
C TYR A 191 -7.94 10.58 -18.67
N TRP A 192 -8.26 9.95 -17.54
CA TRP A 192 -9.40 9.06 -17.41
C TRP A 192 -10.02 9.16 -16.01
N ASN A 193 -11.28 8.75 -15.87
CA ASN A 193 -11.95 8.64 -14.58
C ASN A 193 -12.93 7.46 -14.52
N TYR A 194 -13.26 7.06 -13.30
CA TYR A 194 -14.41 6.17 -13.04
C TYR A 194 -15.13 6.59 -11.75
N SER A 195 -16.32 6.01 -11.52
CA SER A 195 -17.25 6.45 -10.47
C SER A 195 -17.86 5.30 -9.66
N TRP A 196 -17.25 4.11 -9.69
CA TRP A 196 -17.77 2.85 -9.13
C TRP A 196 -19.13 2.41 -9.69
N GLY A 197 -19.61 3.06 -10.74
CA GLY A 197 -20.86 2.74 -11.44
C GLY A 197 -20.65 2.49 -12.93
N MET A 198 -21.74 2.13 -13.59
CA MET A 198 -21.76 1.91 -15.04
C MET A 198 -22.14 3.18 -15.80
N GLU A 199 -22.70 4.18 -15.10
CA GLU A 199 -23.33 5.36 -15.66
C GLU A 199 -22.30 6.44 -16.01
N LEU A 200 -22.27 6.81 -17.29
CA LEU A 200 -21.67 8.05 -17.75
C LEU A 200 -22.62 9.21 -17.44
N VAL A 201 -22.08 10.28 -16.87
CA VAL A 201 -22.81 11.54 -16.63
C VAL A 201 -22.47 12.55 -17.72
N ASP A 202 -23.49 13.15 -18.34
CA ASP A 202 -23.35 14.03 -19.52
C ASP A 202 -22.38 15.20 -19.34
N GLN A 203 -22.25 15.72 -18.11
CA GLN A 203 -21.37 16.85 -17.80
C GLN A 203 -19.89 16.45 -17.63
N GLN A 204 -19.53 15.16 -17.78
CA GLN A 204 -18.14 14.71 -17.74
C GLN A 204 -17.30 15.31 -18.89
N PRO A 205 -16.02 15.67 -18.63
CA PRO A 205 -15.12 16.18 -19.66
C PRO A 205 -14.96 15.23 -20.87
N LYS A 206 -15.32 15.68 -22.07
CA LYS A 206 -15.26 14.88 -23.31
C LYS A 206 -13.86 14.36 -23.69
N LYS A 207 -12.79 15.05 -23.28
CA LYS A 207 -11.40 14.66 -23.56
C LYS A 207 -10.82 13.67 -22.52
N MET A 208 -11.59 13.31 -21.51
CA MET A 208 -11.20 12.38 -20.46
C MET A 208 -11.98 11.09 -20.66
N GLU A 209 -11.27 9.97 -20.74
CA GLU A 209 -11.91 8.67 -20.93
C GLU A 209 -12.68 8.27 -19.66
N PHE A 210 -13.97 7.92 -19.81
CA PHE A 210 -14.72 7.32 -18.72
C PHE A 210 -14.64 5.80 -18.80
N ILE A 211 -14.26 5.16 -17.70
CA ILE A 211 -14.20 3.70 -17.61
C ILE A 211 -15.32 3.21 -16.69
N PRO A 212 -16.43 2.65 -17.22
CA PRO A 212 -17.49 2.13 -16.39
C PRO A 212 -17.01 0.91 -15.59
N MET A 213 -17.54 0.74 -14.38
CA MET A 213 -17.26 -0.37 -13.49
C MET A 213 -18.52 -1.17 -13.22
N THR A 214 -18.40 -2.49 -13.27
CA THR A 214 -19.43 -3.38 -12.75
C THR A 214 -19.14 -3.68 -11.28
N TRP A 215 -19.58 -2.82 -10.36
CA TRP A 215 -19.19 -2.91 -8.94
C TRP A 215 -19.38 -4.31 -8.33
N GLY A 216 -20.53 -4.93 -8.58
CA GLY A 216 -20.88 -6.29 -8.19
C GLY A 216 -22.00 -6.84 -9.07
N ALA A 217 -22.40 -8.09 -8.85
CA ALA A 217 -23.52 -8.71 -9.57
C ALA A 217 -24.31 -9.67 -8.67
N TRP A 218 -25.65 -9.56 -8.73
CA TRP A 218 -26.58 -10.43 -8.01
C TRP A 218 -27.78 -10.74 -8.92
N GLY A 219 -27.75 -11.90 -9.59
CA GLY A 219 -28.77 -12.32 -10.54
C GLY A 219 -28.41 -11.94 -11.98
N MET A 220 -28.50 -12.92 -12.89
CA MET A 220 -28.07 -12.76 -14.28
C MET A 220 -28.95 -11.77 -15.06
N ASP A 221 -30.26 -11.82 -14.89
CA ASP A 221 -31.20 -10.97 -15.64
C ASP A 221 -30.99 -9.48 -15.31
N GLY A 222 -30.89 -9.15 -14.02
CA GLY A 222 -30.60 -7.79 -13.58
C GLY A 222 -29.23 -7.30 -14.05
N PHE A 223 -28.21 -8.18 -14.01
CA PHE A 223 -26.89 -7.85 -14.51
C PHE A 223 -26.91 -7.55 -16.02
N LEU A 224 -27.53 -8.41 -16.83
CA LEU A 224 -27.70 -8.19 -18.27
C LEU A 224 -28.47 -6.91 -18.57
N GLN A 225 -29.54 -6.63 -17.82
CA GLN A 225 -30.33 -5.41 -17.97
C GLN A 225 -29.47 -4.17 -17.72
N SER A 226 -28.68 -4.13 -16.64
CA SER A 226 -27.78 -3.01 -16.33
C SER A 226 -26.70 -2.83 -17.39
N ILE A 227 -26.07 -3.92 -17.86
CA ILE A 227 -25.06 -3.88 -18.92
C ILE A 227 -25.65 -3.31 -20.22
N ASN A 228 -26.81 -3.82 -20.65
CA ASN A 228 -27.48 -3.37 -21.87
C ASN A 228 -27.98 -1.92 -21.78
N LYS A 229 -28.39 -1.49 -20.59
CA LYS A 229 -28.87 -0.13 -20.35
C LYS A 229 -27.74 0.89 -20.30
N HIS A 230 -26.62 0.54 -19.65
CA HIS A 230 -25.60 1.52 -19.30
C HIS A 230 -24.33 1.39 -20.15
N ILE A 231 -23.78 0.18 -20.32
CA ILE A 231 -22.47 0.01 -20.96
C ILE A 231 -22.59 -0.13 -22.49
N VAL A 232 -23.50 -0.96 -22.98
CA VAL A 232 -23.63 -1.23 -24.43
C VAL A 232 -23.85 0.04 -25.26
N PRO A 233 -24.69 1.02 -24.86
CA PRO A 233 -24.84 2.26 -25.62
C PRO A 233 -23.55 3.09 -25.66
N GLN A 234 -22.79 3.13 -24.56
CA GLN A 234 -21.52 3.87 -24.47
C GLN A 234 -20.43 3.25 -25.36
N ILE A 235 -20.42 1.92 -25.51
CA ILE A 235 -19.53 1.23 -26.44
C ILE A 235 -19.91 1.58 -27.88
N LYS A 236 -21.21 1.50 -28.21
CA LYS A 236 -21.71 1.82 -29.56
C LYS A 236 -21.43 3.27 -29.98
N SER A 237 -21.45 4.21 -29.04
CA SER A 237 -21.11 5.61 -29.29
C SER A 237 -19.60 5.87 -29.36
N GLY A 238 -18.76 4.87 -29.06
CA GLY A 238 -17.30 5.01 -29.00
C GLY A 238 -16.79 5.70 -27.72
N THR A 239 -17.66 5.98 -26.75
CA THR A 239 -17.28 6.65 -25.50
C THR A 239 -16.54 5.71 -24.56
N THR A 240 -17.03 4.48 -24.44
CA THR A 240 -16.43 3.46 -23.57
C THR A 240 -15.57 2.51 -24.39
N LYS A 241 -14.28 2.46 -24.04
CA LYS A 241 -13.28 1.62 -24.72
C LYS A 241 -12.79 0.45 -23.87
N ARG A 242 -13.07 0.44 -22.56
CA ARG A 242 -12.70 -0.63 -21.62
C ARG A 242 -13.65 -0.64 -20.42
N VAL A 243 -13.69 -1.76 -19.68
CA VAL A 243 -14.58 -1.93 -18.52
C VAL A 243 -13.78 -2.43 -17.31
N LEU A 244 -14.07 -1.87 -16.13
CA LEU A 244 -13.58 -2.38 -14.84
C LEU A 244 -14.49 -3.49 -14.32
N GLY A 245 -13.89 -4.60 -13.89
CA GLY A 245 -14.60 -5.69 -13.21
C GLY A 245 -15.07 -5.34 -11.80
N PHE A 246 -15.37 -6.38 -11.02
CA PHE A 246 -15.95 -6.25 -9.67
C PHE A 246 -15.02 -5.57 -8.67
N ASN A 247 -15.60 -4.77 -7.77
CA ASN A 247 -14.90 -3.97 -6.76
C ASN A 247 -14.76 -4.73 -5.44
N GLU A 248 -13.52 -5.03 -5.05
CA GLU A 248 -13.16 -5.72 -3.80
C GLU A 248 -14.08 -6.91 -3.47
N PRO A 249 -14.29 -7.87 -4.40
CA PRO A 249 -15.20 -9.00 -4.16
C PRO A 249 -14.73 -9.91 -3.01
N ASP A 250 -13.47 -9.79 -2.59
CA ASP A 250 -12.84 -10.46 -1.47
C ASP A 250 -13.13 -9.81 -0.11
N LYS A 251 -13.84 -8.68 -0.08
CA LYS A 251 -14.15 -7.92 1.14
C LYS A 251 -15.66 -7.90 1.42
N LYS A 252 -16.03 -8.16 2.67
CA LYS A 252 -17.45 -8.33 3.09
C LYS A 252 -18.27 -7.06 2.95
N GLU A 253 -17.65 -5.91 3.17
CA GLU A 253 -18.29 -4.59 3.13
C GLU A 253 -18.37 -4.02 1.69
N GLN A 254 -17.91 -4.79 0.69
CA GLN A 254 -17.85 -4.40 -0.71
C GLN A 254 -18.69 -5.36 -1.56
N ALA A 255 -18.27 -5.71 -2.78
CA ALA A 255 -19.06 -6.59 -3.64
C ALA A 255 -19.34 -7.95 -2.99
N ASN A 256 -18.44 -8.42 -2.12
CA ASN A 256 -18.61 -9.61 -1.29
C ASN A 256 -19.14 -10.81 -2.10
N MET A 257 -18.41 -11.16 -3.15
CA MET A 257 -18.80 -12.20 -4.09
C MET A 257 -17.84 -13.37 -3.95
N PRO A 258 -18.28 -14.63 -3.84
CA PRO A 258 -17.38 -15.77 -4.01
C PRO A 258 -16.78 -15.79 -5.44
N TYR A 259 -15.51 -16.18 -5.59
CA TYR A 259 -14.86 -16.18 -6.91
C TYR A 259 -15.60 -17.05 -7.94
N LYS A 260 -16.20 -18.17 -7.49
CA LYS A 260 -17.01 -19.05 -8.35
C LYS A 260 -18.26 -18.36 -8.88
N GLU A 261 -18.88 -17.48 -8.09
CA GLU A 261 -20.04 -16.69 -8.52
C GLU A 261 -19.61 -15.61 -9.51
N ALA A 262 -18.52 -14.88 -9.23
CA ALA A 262 -17.98 -13.90 -10.16
C ALA A 262 -17.68 -14.48 -11.56
N LEU A 263 -17.17 -15.71 -11.63
CA LEU A 263 -16.86 -16.42 -12.88
C LEU A 263 -18.11 -16.74 -13.72
N LYS A 264 -19.31 -16.81 -13.13
CA LYS A 264 -20.57 -17.02 -13.87
C LYS A 264 -20.97 -15.80 -14.68
N TYR A 265 -20.64 -14.60 -14.18
CA TYR A 265 -20.98 -13.33 -14.83
C TYR A 265 -19.95 -12.89 -15.87
N TRP A 266 -18.71 -13.38 -15.78
CA TRP A 266 -17.61 -12.97 -16.67
C TRP A 266 -17.92 -13.12 -18.18
N PRO A 267 -18.58 -14.21 -18.66
CA PRO A 267 -18.93 -14.34 -20.08
C PRO A 267 -19.83 -13.22 -20.62
N VAL A 268 -20.61 -12.55 -19.76
CA VAL A 268 -21.41 -11.39 -20.16
C VAL A 268 -20.51 -10.20 -20.49
N LEU A 269 -19.45 -9.99 -19.71
CA LEU A 269 -18.47 -8.94 -19.95
C LEU A 269 -17.63 -9.24 -21.20
N GLU A 270 -17.24 -10.50 -21.42
CA GLU A 270 -16.47 -10.88 -22.61
C GLU A 270 -17.22 -10.57 -23.91
N LYS A 271 -18.55 -10.77 -23.92
CA LYS A 271 -19.43 -10.44 -25.07
C LYS A 271 -19.46 -8.97 -25.44
N LEU A 272 -18.99 -8.06 -24.56
CA LEU A 272 -18.83 -6.64 -24.91
C LEU A 272 -17.72 -6.40 -25.94
N ASN A 273 -16.83 -7.39 -26.14
CA ASN A 273 -15.75 -7.38 -27.14
C ASN A 273 -14.80 -6.16 -27.06
N ILE A 274 -14.68 -5.56 -25.88
CA ILE A 274 -13.71 -4.50 -25.56
C ILE A 274 -12.81 -4.93 -24.40
N PRO A 275 -11.62 -4.34 -24.23
CA PRO A 275 -10.72 -4.67 -23.13
C PRO A 275 -11.38 -4.72 -21.74
N LEU A 276 -11.10 -5.78 -20.98
CA LEU A 276 -11.64 -6.01 -19.64
C LEU A 276 -10.54 -5.99 -18.58
N CYS A 277 -10.73 -5.19 -17.55
CA CYS A 277 -9.92 -5.23 -16.35
C CYS A 277 -10.49 -6.24 -15.36
N SER A 278 -9.64 -7.08 -14.78
CA SER A 278 -10.03 -8.06 -13.75
C SER A 278 -10.81 -7.40 -12.61
N PRO A 279 -11.53 -8.19 -11.79
CA PRO A 279 -11.95 -7.73 -10.48
C PRO A 279 -10.75 -7.18 -9.70
N ALA A 280 -10.95 -6.05 -9.01
CA ALA A 280 -9.91 -5.36 -8.24
C ALA A 280 -10.03 -5.76 -6.77
N CYS A 281 -9.17 -6.68 -6.31
CA CYS A 281 -9.21 -7.17 -4.94
C CYS A 281 -8.47 -6.26 -3.96
N ALA A 282 -8.95 -6.23 -2.72
CA ALA A 282 -8.23 -5.60 -1.60
C ALA A 282 -6.94 -6.36 -1.26
N ASN A 283 -6.94 -7.69 -1.41
CA ASN A 283 -5.77 -8.54 -1.24
C ASN A 283 -5.46 -9.36 -2.50
N PRO A 284 -4.75 -8.79 -3.50
CA PRO A 284 -4.43 -9.51 -4.71
C PRO A 284 -3.51 -10.72 -4.42
N LEU A 285 -2.42 -10.55 -3.66
CA LEU A 285 -1.41 -11.60 -3.51
C LEU A 285 -1.75 -12.68 -2.48
N SER A 286 -2.90 -12.56 -1.80
CA SER A 286 -3.39 -13.51 -0.78
C SER A 286 -2.40 -13.77 0.36
N ASP A 287 -1.56 -12.77 0.63
CA ASP A 287 -0.61 -12.75 1.73
C ASP A 287 -1.12 -11.82 2.85
N VAL A 288 -0.28 -11.55 3.83
CA VAL A 288 -0.60 -10.63 4.93
C VAL A 288 0.41 -9.51 4.89
N ASP A 289 -0.05 -8.35 4.43
CA ASP A 289 0.69 -7.09 4.35
C ASP A 289 -0.23 -5.96 4.83
N GLU A 290 0.33 -4.83 5.27
CA GLU A 290 -0.44 -3.66 5.71
C GLU A 290 -1.43 -3.16 4.62
N SER A 291 -1.08 -3.35 3.35
CA SER A 291 -1.89 -2.89 2.23
C SER A 291 -3.16 -3.71 2.01
N THR A 292 -3.32 -4.86 2.68
CA THR A 292 -4.43 -5.80 2.41
C THR A 292 -5.71 -5.46 3.16
N GLN A 293 -5.72 -4.36 3.92
CA GLN A 293 -6.91 -3.89 4.66
C GLN A 293 -7.48 -4.95 5.62
N GLY A 294 -6.65 -5.88 6.09
CA GLY A 294 -7.07 -7.01 6.92
C GLY A 294 -7.76 -8.15 6.17
N VAL A 295 -7.93 -8.04 4.85
CA VAL A 295 -8.53 -9.08 4.01
C VAL A 295 -7.58 -10.27 3.88
N ARG A 296 -8.15 -11.48 3.99
CA ARG A 296 -7.42 -12.76 3.96
C ARG A 296 -8.10 -13.70 2.99
N GLY A 297 -7.32 -14.60 2.41
CA GLY A 297 -7.82 -15.64 1.51
C GLY A 297 -7.28 -15.48 0.11
N THR A 298 -7.68 -16.40 -0.77
CA THR A 298 -7.04 -16.67 -2.07
C THR A 298 -7.84 -16.18 -3.27
N TRP A 299 -8.82 -15.30 -3.04
CA TRP A 299 -9.86 -14.95 -4.01
C TRP A 299 -9.31 -14.65 -5.41
N MET A 300 -8.39 -13.69 -5.52
CA MET A 300 -7.89 -13.24 -6.83
C MET A 300 -7.07 -14.32 -7.53
N ARG A 301 -6.25 -15.07 -6.78
CA ARG A 301 -5.51 -16.20 -7.34
C ARG A 301 -6.43 -17.30 -7.85
N ASP A 302 -7.48 -17.62 -7.11
CA ASP A 302 -8.44 -18.64 -7.51
C ASP A 302 -9.29 -18.19 -8.70
N PHE A 303 -9.75 -16.94 -8.71
CA PHE A 303 -10.46 -16.35 -9.84
C PHE A 303 -9.61 -16.39 -11.11
N MET A 304 -8.39 -15.84 -11.06
CA MET A 304 -7.51 -15.75 -12.23
C MET A 304 -7.11 -17.14 -12.75
N ARG A 305 -6.76 -18.08 -11.85
CA ARG A 305 -6.44 -19.47 -12.26
C ARG A 305 -7.61 -20.13 -12.98
N GLU A 306 -8.83 -19.98 -12.46
CA GLU A 306 -10.01 -20.58 -13.07
C GLU A 306 -10.48 -19.84 -14.32
N ALA A 307 -10.23 -18.53 -14.43
CA ALA A 307 -10.45 -17.76 -15.66
C ALA A 307 -9.48 -18.20 -16.75
N ASP A 308 -8.18 -18.32 -16.44
CA ASP A 308 -7.15 -18.81 -17.37
C ASP A 308 -7.47 -20.23 -17.86
N LYS A 309 -7.90 -21.13 -16.94
CA LYS A 309 -8.32 -22.49 -17.29
C LYS A 309 -9.52 -22.52 -18.24
N ARG A 310 -10.43 -21.57 -18.13
CA ARG A 310 -11.59 -21.42 -19.02
C ARG A 310 -11.30 -20.62 -20.29
N ASN A 311 -10.06 -20.14 -20.44
CA ASN A 311 -9.66 -19.24 -21.52
C ASN A 311 -10.51 -17.96 -21.57
N TYR A 312 -10.90 -17.43 -20.41
CA TYR A 312 -11.58 -16.14 -20.31
C TYR A 312 -10.61 -15.01 -20.60
N ARG A 313 -11.05 -14.04 -21.40
CA ARG A 313 -10.31 -12.82 -21.69
C ARG A 313 -10.29 -11.90 -20.47
N ILE A 314 -9.08 -11.59 -20.03
CA ILE A 314 -8.76 -10.59 -19.02
C ILE A 314 -7.54 -9.82 -19.55
N ASP A 315 -7.75 -8.56 -19.90
CA ASP A 315 -6.76 -7.74 -20.58
C ASP A 315 -5.92 -6.93 -19.60
N TYR A 316 -6.49 -6.53 -18.46
CA TYR A 316 -5.78 -5.84 -17.38
C TYR A 316 -5.95 -6.55 -16.05
N ILE A 317 -5.01 -6.32 -15.16
CA ILE A 317 -5.12 -6.66 -13.75
C ILE A 317 -5.48 -5.41 -12.95
N GLY A 318 -6.69 -5.41 -12.41
CA GLY A 318 -7.17 -4.39 -11.48
C GLY A 318 -6.49 -4.55 -10.12
N GLY A 319 -6.01 -3.46 -9.54
CA GLY A 319 -5.30 -3.50 -8.26
C GLY A 319 -5.66 -2.33 -7.36
N HIS A 320 -5.97 -2.65 -6.10
CA HIS A 320 -6.09 -1.67 -5.02
C HIS A 320 -4.88 -1.75 -4.09
N TRP A 321 -4.42 -0.61 -3.60
CA TRP A 321 -3.32 -0.57 -2.63
C TRP A 321 -3.47 0.57 -1.62
N TYR A 322 -3.49 0.21 -0.33
CA TYR A 322 -3.62 1.17 0.76
C TYR A 322 -2.62 0.88 1.87
N GLY A 323 -1.37 1.30 1.71
CA GLY A 323 -0.27 0.99 2.63
C GLY A 323 0.38 2.21 3.27
N SER A 324 1.60 2.01 3.77
CA SER A 324 2.41 3.06 4.41
C SER A 324 2.99 4.06 3.40
N THR A 325 3.82 4.98 3.90
CA THR A 325 4.54 5.98 3.10
C THR A 325 5.79 5.42 2.39
N SER A 326 5.97 4.10 2.31
CA SER A 326 7.11 3.43 1.67
C SER A 326 6.96 3.33 0.15
N PRO A 327 7.71 4.10 -0.66
CA PRO A 327 7.65 3.98 -2.11
C PRO A 327 8.13 2.61 -2.59
N ARG A 328 9.12 2.01 -1.92
CA ARG A 328 9.63 0.71 -2.29
C ARG A 328 8.60 -0.40 -2.07
N ALA A 329 7.91 -0.41 -0.92
CA ALA A 329 6.86 -1.39 -0.65
C ALA A 329 5.78 -1.36 -1.75
N PHE A 330 5.36 -0.15 -2.16
CA PHE A 330 4.44 0.00 -3.29
C PHE A 330 4.99 -0.59 -4.59
N LYS A 331 6.22 -0.22 -4.98
CA LYS A 331 6.84 -0.67 -6.24
C LYS A 331 7.03 -2.18 -6.30
N GLU A 332 7.55 -2.77 -5.22
CA GLU A 332 7.74 -4.22 -5.10
C GLU A 332 6.38 -4.94 -5.15
N ARG A 333 5.35 -4.39 -4.51
CA ARG A 333 3.99 -4.94 -4.56
C ARG A 333 3.45 -4.95 -5.99
N MET A 334 3.55 -3.85 -6.71
CA MET A 334 3.07 -3.78 -8.11
C MET A 334 3.83 -4.76 -9.01
N VAL A 335 5.15 -4.88 -8.84
CA VAL A 335 5.97 -5.87 -9.55
C VAL A 335 5.54 -7.30 -9.25
N GLN A 336 5.23 -7.62 -7.99
CA GLN A 336 4.75 -8.95 -7.61
C GLN A 336 3.38 -9.26 -8.22
N VAL A 337 2.42 -8.34 -8.14
CA VAL A 337 1.09 -8.49 -8.76
C VAL A 337 1.23 -8.72 -10.26
N TYR A 338 2.01 -7.90 -10.95
CA TYR A 338 2.27 -8.04 -12.38
C TYR A 338 2.84 -9.43 -12.74
N LYS A 339 3.85 -9.91 -12.00
CA LYS A 339 4.46 -11.22 -12.24
C LYS A 339 3.50 -12.38 -11.96
N VAL A 340 2.75 -12.33 -10.85
CA VAL A 340 1.86 -13.42 -10.41
C VAL A 340 0.70 -13.63 -11.38
N TYR A 341 0.22 -12.57 -12.03
CA TYR A 341 -0.95 -12.63 -12.91
C TYR A 341 -0.62 -12.64 -14.40
N GLY A 342 0.49 -13.30 -14.74
CA GLY A 342 0.85 -13.61 -16.13
C GLY A 342 1.38 -12.41 -16.90
N ARG A 343 1.92 -11.38 -16.22
CA ARG A 343 2.47 -10.17 -16.85
C ARG A 343 1.46 -9.39 -17.71
N ARG A 344 0.19 -9.45 -17.33
CA ARG A 344 -0.87 -8.61 -17.90
C ARG A 344 -0.74 -7.18 -17.37
N PRO A 345 -0.99 -6.14 -18.20
CA PRO A 345 -0.87 -4.74 -17.79
C PRO A 345 -1.66 -4.42 -16.52
N LEU A 346 -1.07 -3.65 -15.60
CA LEU A 346 -1.78 -3.21 -14.40
C LEU A 346 -2.63 -1.98 -14.70
N LEU A 347 -3.86 -1.99 -14.20
CA LEU A 347 -4.70 -0.82 -14.07
C LEU A 347 -4.98 -0.61 -12.57
N ILE A 348 -4.20 0.27 -11.96
CA ILE A 348 -4.23 0.52 -10.51
C ILE A 348 -5.41 1.46 -10.23
N SER A 349 -6.61 0.89 -10.09
CA SER A 349 -7.86 1.66 -9.97
C SER A 349 -7.94 2.46 -8.67
N GLU A 350 -7.29 2.00 -7.60
CA GLU A 350 -7.21 2.74 -6.34
C GLU A 350 -5.85 2.57 -5.70
N PHE A 351 -5.22 3.68 -5.32
CA PHE A 351 -4.15 3.63 -4.32
C PHE A 351 -4.03 4.92 -3.54
N ALA A 352 -3.62 4.80 -2.28
CA ALA A 352 -3.30 5.92 -1.41
C ALA A 352 -2.48 5.42 -0.21
N VAL A 353 -1.87 6.36 0.53
CA VAL A 353 -1.36 6.05 1.87
C VAL A 353 -2.55 6.01 2.84
N ALA A 354 -2.62 5.02 3.71
CA ALA A 354 -3.72 4.85 4.65
C ALA A 354 -3.25 4.30 6.02
N ASP A 355 -3.75 4.91 7.09
CA ASP A 355 -3.62 4.42 8.45
C ASP A 355 -4.95 3.80 8.91
N TRP A 356 -5.09 2.49 8.69
CA TRP A 356 -6.30 1.74 9.08
C TRP A 356 -6.54 1.68 10.60
N GLY A 357 -5.56 2.10 11.43
CA GLY A 357 -5.70 2.20 12.87
C GLY A 357 -6.30 3.52 13.36
N ALA A 358 -6.19 4.59 12.58
CA ALA A 358 -6.64 5.93 12.97
C ALA A 358 -8.16 5.98 13.23
N LYS A 359 -8.57 6.46 14.42
CA LYS A 359 -9.99 6.62 14.78
C LYS A 359 -10.48 8.06 14.63
N ASN A 360 -9.56 9.02 14.63
CA ASN A 360 -9.82 10.43 14.33
C ASN A 360 -8.63 11.03 13.57
N VAL A 361 -8.81 12.22 12.99
CA VAL A 361 -7.82 12.88 12.11
C VAL A 361 -6.47 13.07 12.82
N ASP A 362 -6.49 13.49 14.09
CA ASP A 362 -5.28 13.77 14.86
C ASP A 362 -4.47 12.50 15.21
N GLN A 363 -5.09 11.32 15.09
CA GLN A 363 -4.45 10.02 15.30
C GLN A 363 -3.80 9.44 14.04
N ASN A 364 -4.00 10.03 12.86
CA ASN A 364 -3.35 9.54 11.65
C ASN A 364 -1.83 9.65 11.80
N SER A 365 -1.15 8.51 11.70
CA SER A 365 0.30 8.42 11.90
C SER A 365 1.13 8.88 10.70
N HIS A 366 0.51 9.10 9.54
CA HIS A 366 1.19 9.56 8.34
C HIS A 366 1.01 11.07 8.16
N SER A 367 2.13 11.82 8.19
CA SER A 367 2.06 13.26 7.97
C SER A 367 1.81 13.59 6.49
N PRO A 368 1.12 14.71 6.16
CA PRO A 368 0.94 15.16 4.78
C PRO A 368 2.27 15.32 4.01
N LYS A 369 3.35 15.68 4.72
CA LYS A 369 4.70 15.80 4.14
C LYS A 369 5.27 14.45 3.71
N GLU A 370 5.07 13.40 4.49
CA GLU A 370 5.53 12.05 4.13
C GLU A 370 4.71 11.47 2.97
N VAL A 371 3.39 11.70 2.96
CA VAL A 371 2.53 11.28 1.84
C VAL A 371 2.90 12.03 0.55
N LEU A 372 3.21 13.32 0.62
CA LEU A 372 3.73 14.08 -0.53
C LEU A 372 5.04 13.49 -1.06
N LYS A 373 5.96 13.15 -0.15
CA LYS A 373 7.24 12.52 -0.53
C LYS A 373 7.04 11.17 -1.20
N PHE A 374 6.11 10.36 -0.68
CA PHE A 374 5.70 9.10 -1.28
C PHE A 374 5.20 9.32 -2.72
N MET A 375 4.22 10.22 -2.90
CA MET A 375 3.63 10.50 -4.21
C MET A 375 4.67 11.03 -5.21
N LYS A 376 5.56 11.93 -4.77
CA LYS A 376 6.68 12.44 -5.57
C LYS A 376 7.65 11.38 -6.06
N ASN A 377 7.76 10.27 -5.34
CA ASN A 377 8.62 9.16 -5.71
C ASN A 377 7.89 8.13 -6.59
N VAL A 378 6.62 7.86 -6.29
CA VAL A 378 5.84 6.80 -6.93
C VAL A 378 5.29 7.21 -8.29
N LEU A 379 4.73 8.41 -8.44
CA LEU A 379 4.10 8.79 -9.73
C LEU A 379 5.11 8.82 -10.88
N PRO A 380 6.29 9.46 -10.75
CA PRO A 380 7.28 9.44 -11.83
C PRO A 380 7.77 8.03 -12.17
N TRP A 381 7.78 7.15 -11.17
CA TRP A 381 8.12 5.75 -11.39
C TRP A 381 7.02 5.03 -12.18
N ILE A 382 5.74 5.19 -11.82
CA ILE A 382 4.61 4.60 -12.56
C ILE A 382 4.60 5.10 -14.01
N GLU A 383 4.83 6.39 -14.22
CA GLU A 383 4.85 7.00 -15.56
C GLU A 383 5.89 6.34 -16.48
N LYS A 384 7.03 5.88 -15.94
CA LYS A 384 8.06 5.16 -16.70
C LYS A 384 7.75 3.68 -16.98
N GLN A 385 6.81 3.06 -16.27
CA GLN A 385 6.57 1.61 -16.39
C GLN A 385 5.65 1.29 -17.57
N ASN A 386 6.18 0.66 -18.63
CA ASN A 386 5.38 0.27 -19.80
C ASN A 386 4.30 -0.77 -19.46
N TRP A 387 4.49 -1.57 -18.41
CA TRP A 387 3.52 -2.57 -17.97
C TRP A 387 2.41 -2.04 -17.05
N ILE A 388 2.39 -0.74 -16.75
CA ILE A 388 1.27 -0.08 -16.03
C ILE A 388 0.48 0.76 -17.03
N ALA A 389 -0.76 0.36 -17.28
CA ALA A 389 -1.67 1.04 -18.21
C ALA A 389 -2.20 2.35 -17.64
N GLY A 390 -2.49 2.37 -16.34
CA GLY A 390 -2.97 3.57 -15.66
C GLY A 390 -3.04 3.40 -14.14
N TYR A 391 -3.19 4.53 -13.46
CA TYR A 391 -3.36 4.61 -12.01
C TYR A 391 -4.38 5.67 -11.63
N SER A 392 -5.05 5.49 -10.50
CA SER A 392 -5.98 6.49 -9.95
C SER A 392 -5.76 6.62 -8.44
N TRP A 393 -5.34 7.80 -8.00
CA TRP A 393 -5.21 8.09 -6.57
C TRP A 393 -6.58 8.12 -5.90
N PHE A 394 -6.74 7.38 -4.82
CA PHE A 394 -7.95 7.44 -4.02
C PHE A 394 -7.88 8.64 -3.08
N SER A 395 -8.61 9.72 -3.42
CA SER A 395 -8.69 10.89 -2.56
C SER A 395 -9.68 10.66 -1.42
N PHE A 396 -9.16 10.27 -0.25
CA PHE A 396 -9.91 10.36 1.00
C PHE A 396 -10.40 11.79 1.26
N GLY A 397 -11.45 11.91 2.07
CA GLY A 397 -11.88 13.18 2.62
C GLY A 397 -10.90 13.69 3.69
N ILE A 398 -10.70 15.00 3.78
CA ILE A 398 -9.84 15.60 4.81
C ILE A 398 -10.32 15.33 6.25
N HIS A 399 -11.60 14.96 6.41
CA HIS A 399 -12.21 14.53 7.68
C HIS A 399 -12.14 13.03 7.94
N GLU A 400 -11.61 12.23 7.01
CA GLU A 400 -11.55 10.77 7.13
C GLU A 400 -10.24 10.37 7.80
N ALA A 401 -10.33 9.93 9.06
CA ALA A 401 -9.19 9.61 9.92
C ALA A 401 -8.14 8.72 9.23
N VAL A 402 -8.58 7.71 8.51
CA VAL A 402 -7.72 6.70 7.86
C VAL A 402 -6.81 7.32 6.80
N GLY A 403 -7.30 8.27 6.02
CA GLY A 403 -6.56 8.78 4.85
C GLY A 403 -6.53 10.30 4.75
N THR A 404 -6.76 11.02 5.85
CA THR A 404 -6.78 12.50 5.88
C THR A 404 -5.53 13.12 5.24
N SER A 405 -4.35 12.53 5.45
CA SER A 405 -3.08 12.96 4.86
C SER A 405 -2.94 12.66 3.35
N SER A 406 -3.82 11.81 2.82
CA SER A 406 -3.96 11.45 1.40
C SER A 406 -5.05 12.25 0.67
N ALA A 407 -5.71 13.21 1.34
CA ALA A 407 -6.74 14.04 0.71
C ALA A 407 -6.14 14.98 -0.35
N LEU A 408 -6.65 14.91 -1.58
CA LEU A 408 -6.28 15.84 -2.65
C LEU A 408 -6.97 17.20 -2.53
N PHE A 409 -8.08 17.27 -1.78
CA PHE A 409 -8.91 18.47 -1.65
C PHE A 409 -9.12 18.84 -0.19
N ASP A 410 -9.09 20.14 0.10
CA ASP A 410 -9.44 20.69 1.40
C ASP A 410 -10.97 20.80 1.58
N LYS A 411 -11.40 21.31 2.74
CA LYS A 411 -12.82 21.49 3.08
C LYS A 411 -13.56 22.44 2.14
N SER A 412 -12.85 23.31 1.43
CA SER A 412 -13.40 24.26 0.45
C SER A 412 -13.41 23.71 -0.99
N GLY A 413 -12.94 22.48 -1.19
CA GLY A 413 -12.84 21.87 -2.51
C GLY A 413 -11.64 22.37 -3.32
N LYS A 414 -10.67 23.06 -2.70
CA LYS A 414 -9.43 23.47 -3.35
C LYS A 414 -8.37 22.39 -3.19
N LEU A 415 -7.45 22.30 -4.15
CA LEU A 415 -6.34 21.34 -4.10
C LEU A 415 -5.45 21.61 -2.87
N THR A 416 -5.22 20.56 -2.08
CA THR A 416 -4.17 20.53 -1.06
C THR A 416 -2.79 20.57 -1.74
N THR A 417 -1.70 20.65 -0.96
CA THR A 417 -0.34 20.49 -1.49
C THR A 417 -0.18 19.17 -2.26
N LEU A 418 -0.73 18.08 -1.72
CA LEU A 418 -0.74 16.77 -2.39
C LEU A 418 -1.53 16.82 -3.70
N GLY A 419 -2.73 17.42 -3.67
CA GLY A 419 -3.56 17.64 -4.86
C GLY A 419 -2.87 18.45 -5.95
N LYS A 420 -2.15 19.51 -5.58
CA LYS A 420 -1.37 20.33 -6.52
C LYS A 420 -0.26 19.52 -7.18
N PHE A 421 0.44 18.68 -6.41
CA PHE A 421 1.44 17.78 -6.98
C PHE A 421 0.82 16.75 -7.93
N TYR A 422 -0.26 16.08 -7.52
CA TYR A 422 -0.99 15.14 -8.37
C TYR A 422 -1.44 15.77 -9.70
N SER A 423 -2.03 16.97 -9.61
CA SER A 423 -2.47 17.74 -10.78
C SER A 423 -1.33 18.06 -11.74
N SER A 424 -0.13 18.34 -11.22
CA SER A 424 1.04 18.73 -12.01
C SER A 424 1.71 17.62 -12.81
N VAL A 425 1.40 16.34 -12.55
CA VAL A 425 1.92 15.20 -13.33
C VAL A 425 1.12 15.10 -14.62
N THR A 426 1.76 15.24 -15.78
CA THR A 426 1.12 15.15 -17.10
C THR A 426 1.98 14.31 -18.03
N ASN A 427 1.47 13.96 -19.22
CA ASN A 427 2.27 13.27 -20.24
C ASN A 427 3.52 14.09 -20.63
N GLU A 428 3.41 15.42 -20.66
CA GLU A 428 4.50 16.36 -20.96
C GLU A 428 5.43 16.59 -19.77
N ASN A 429 4.94 16.36 -18.55
CA ASN A 429 5.70 16.49 -17.32
C ASN A 429 5.47 15.26 -16.40
N PRO A 430 6.00 14.08 -16.76
CA PRO A 430 5.77 12.84 -16.00
C PRO A 430 6.42 12.87 -14.60
N LEU A 431 7.34 13.81 -14.36
CA LEU A 431 7.93 14.01 -13.04
C LEU A 431 7.04 14.83 -12.11
N GLY A 432 6.06 15.59 -12.65
CA GLY A 432 5.32 16.58 -11.89
C GLY A 432 6.16 17.76 -11.40
N ASN A 433 5.53 18.73 -10.75
CA ASN A 433 6.21 19.89 -10.19
C ASN A 433 6.88 19.54 -8.85
N GLN A 434 8.16 19.16 -8.94
CA GLN A 434 8.97 18.77 -7.79
C GLN A 434 9.26 19.92 -6.80
N LEU A 435 8.95 21.18 -7.14
CA LEU A 435 9.15 22.35 -6.27
C LEU A 435 8.03 22.55 -5.24
N ILE A 436 6.90 21.85 -5.37
CA ILE A 436 5.77 21.92 -4.42
C ILE A 436 6.21 21.40 -3.04
N LYS A 437 6.07 22.19 -1.97
CA LYS A 437 6.54 21.85 -0.62
C LYS A 437 5.41 21.54 0.35
#